data_AF-A0A354Z4D9-F1
#
_entry.id   AF-A0A354Z4D9-F1
#
_cell.length_a   1.000
_cell.length_b   1.000
_cell.length_c   1.000
_cell.angle_alpha   90.00
_cell.angle_beta   90.00
_cell.angle_gamma   90.00
#
_symmetry.space_group_name_H-M   'P 1'
#
loop_
_entity.id
_entity.type
_entity.pdbx_description
1 polymer ?
#
loop_
_entity_poly.entity_id
_entity_poly.type
_entity_poly.pdbx_seq_one_letter_code
_entity_poly.pdbx_strand_id
1 'polypeptide(L)'
;MTQDRIATTMAGPGENLVARSAEHYRLVRAASLALIDGLDPEDLCPQSMPDASPGKWHLAHTTWFFETMLLEPLLGQAAIRPGWSFLYNSYYEAFGSRHPRPQRGLLTRPSLADVLAYRQEIDARVLDWLADIELTETGREHPHRDRDSRGHAALAVLELGLQHEQQHQELLVTDLKHLLSINPLIRSGHLPGWRRQPGNAGGARANDRAVERHPTHWLEFPDAGPVTVGAGESGFAFDNERPQHTVWLHPFAIADRPVSTAEFLAFIDAGGYRSPDWWLSDGWAQVCQQHWQAPLYWQHQDGGWWRFGVDGPHPLDPDAPVSHLSFYEADAYARFVGARLPTEAEWEYACRAG
;
A
#
# COMPACT_ATOMS: atom_id res chain seq x y z
N MET A 1 -11.40 -20.25 -6.64
CA MET A 1 -12.72 -19.68 -6.26
C MET A 1 -12.53 -18.88 -4.98
N THR A 2 -12.16 -17.60 -5.10
CA THR A 2 -12.35 -16.49 -4.13
C THR A 2 -11.57 -15.28 -4.65
N GLN A 3 -12.02 -14.74 -5.78
CA GLN A 3 -11.77 -13.37 -6.20
C GLN A 3 -13.13 -12.84 -6.60
N ASP A 4 -13.92 -12.48 -5.61
CA ASP A 4 -15.09 -11.65 -5.78
C ASP A 4 -15.38 -10.97 -4.46
N ARG A 5 -15.55 -9.65 -4.53
CA ARG A 5 -15.97 -8.70 -3.48
C ARG A 5 -14.88 -8.05 -2.63
N ILE A 6 -14.14 -7.14 -3.26
CA ILE A 6 -14.06 -5.76 -2.74
C ILE A 6 -14.65 -4.86 -3.84
N ALA A 7 -15.94 -5.04 -4.09
CA ALA A 7 -16.71 -3.99 -4.75
C ALA A 7 -17.18 -3.07 -3.63
N THR A 8 -16.85 -1.80 -3.71
CA THR A 8 -17.54 -0.75 -2.96
C THR A 8 -18.96 -0.68 -3.53
N THR A 9 -19.80 -1.64 -3.12
CA THR A 9 -21.18 -1.75 -3.59
C THR A 9 -21.94 -0.54 -3.05
N MET A 10 -22.33 0.36 -3.96
CA MET A 10 -23.35 1.36 -3.69
C MET A 10 -24.55 0.67 -3.03
N ALA A 11 -24.99 1.22 -1.90
CA ALA A 11 -25.99 0.62 -1.03
C ALA A 11 -27.28 0.29 -1.80
N GLY A 12 -27.69 -0.98 -1.74
CA GLY A 12 -29.08 -1.34 -2.02
C GLY A 12 -29.99 -0.82 -0.89
N PRO A 13 -31.23 -0.42 -1.19
CA PRO A 13 -32.16 0.05 -0.17
C PRO A 13 -32.52 -1.11 0.79
N GLY A 14 -31.99 -1.07 2.02
CA GLY A 14 -32.36 -2.00 3.11
C GLY A 14 -31.23 -2.61 3.93
N GLU A 15 -29.95 -2.41 3.59
CA GLU A 15 -28.82 -2.91 4.39
C GLU A 15 -28.46 -1.94 5.54
N ASN A 16 -28.23 -2.50 6.74
CA ASN A 16 -27.78 -1.74 7.91
C ASN A 16 -26.34 -1.26 7.70
N LEU A 17 -26.15 0.06 7.54
CA LEU A 17 -24.85 0.72 7.32
C LEU A 17 -23.86 0.40 8.45
N VAL A 18 -24.33 0.34 9.69
CA VAL A 18 -23.50 0.11 10.88
C VAL A 18 -22.98 -1.33 10.92
N ALA A 19 -23.84 -2.31 10.63
CA ALA A 19 -23.44 -3.72 10.56
C ALA A 19 -22.36 -3.94 9.49
N ARG A 20 -22.50 -3.29 8.32
CA ARG A 20 -21.48 -3.28 7.25
C ARG A 20 -20.17 -2.64 7.70
N SER A 21 -20.22 -1.50 8.39
CA SER A 21 -19.03 -0.84 8.93
C SER A 21 -18.28 -1.72 9.95
N ALA A 22 -19.00 -2.44 10.81
CA ALA A 22 -18.39 -3.37 11.77
C ALA A 22 -17.74 -4.58 11.09
N GLU A 23 -18.38 -5.16 10.08
CA GLU A 23 -17.77 -6.23 9.28
C GLU A 23 -16.54 -5.73 8.52
N HIS A 24 -16.64 -4.57 7.85
CA HIS A 24 -15.53 -3.96 7.12
C HIS A 24 -14.34 -3.67 8.06
N TYR A 25 -14.61 -3.11 9.24
CA TYR A 25 -13.59 -2.89 10.27
C TYR A 25 -12.87 -4.18 10.64
N ARG A 26 -13.61 -5.25 10.98
CA ARG A 26 -12.99 -6.55 11.32
C ARG A 26 -12.12 -7.09 10.18
N LEU A 27 -12.61 -7.02 8.93
CA LEU A 27 -11.88 -7.51 7.76
C LEU A 27 -10.56 -6.77 7.54
N VAL A 28 -10.58 -5.43 7.56
CA VAL A 28 -9.38 -4.62 7.39
C VAL A 28 -8.41 -4.85 8.54
N ARG A 29 -8.87 -4.84 9.80
CA ARG A 29 -8.01 -5.07 10.97
C ARG A 29 -7.36 -6.45 10.99
N ALA A 30 -8.11 -7.48 10.55
CA ALA A 30 -7.62 -8.84 10.43
C ALA A 30 -6.60 -9.00 9.29
N ALA A 31 -6.77 -8.28 8.17
CA ALA A 31 -5.82 -8.31 7.06
C ALA A 31 -4.41 -7.90 7.50
N SER A 32 -4.28 -6.85 8.33
CA SER A 32 -2.98 -6.43 8.91
C SER A 32 -2.30 -7.53 9.74
N LEU A 33 -3.07 -8.34 10.46
CA LEU A 33 -2.52 -9.47 11.23
C LEU A 33 -2.15 -10.65 10.32
N ALA A 34 -2.96 -10.93 9.30
CA ALA A 34 -2.63 -11.95 8.30
C ALA A 34 -1.34 -11.62 7.53
N LEU A 35 -1.01 -10.34 7.35
CA LEU A 35 0.24 -9.91 6.73
C LEU A 35 1.49 -10.24 7.54
N ILE A 36 1.38 -10.47 8.85
CA ILE A 36 2.53 -10.82 9.71
C ILE A 36 2.54 -12.28 10.16
N ASP A 37 1.61 -13.10 9.65
CA ASP A 37 1.54 -14.51 9.99
C ASP A 37 2.82 -15.24 9.57
N GLY A 38 3.37 -16.03 10.50
CA GLY A 38 4.65 -16.73 10.32
C GLY A 38 5.92 -15.88 10.48
N LEU A 39 5.82 -14.63 10.93
CA LEU A 39 6.97 -13.79 11.31
C LEU A 39 7.21 -13.82 12.82
N ASP A 40 8.48 -13.71 13.20
CA ASP A 40 8.90 -13.61 14.60
C ASP A 40 8.96 -12.13 15.05
N PRO A 41 8.94 -11.83 16.36
CA PRO A 41 9.13 -10.47 16.86
C PRO A 41 10.39 -9.77 16.35
N GLU A 42 11.44 -10.54 16.07
CA GLU A 42 12.72 -10.12 15.48
C GLU A 42 12.57 -9.58 14.05
N ASP A 43 11.57 -10.03 13.29
CA ASP A 43 11.29 -9.54 11.94
C ASP A 43 10.45 -8.25 11.96
N LEU A 44 9.74 -7.99 13.07
CA LEU A 44 8.80 -6.88 13.19
C LEU A 44 9.36 -5.66 13.94
N CYS A 45 10.60 -5.74 14.45
CA CYS A 45 11.26 -4.71 15.24
C CYS A 45 12.27 -3.83 14.45
N PRO A 46 13.07 -4.37 13.53
CA PRO A 46 14.10 -3.60 12.83
C PRO A 46 13.53 -2.60 11.84
N GLN A 47 14.35 -1.61 11.49
CA GLN A 47 14.10 -0.64 10.42
C GLN A 47 15.25 -0.71 9.44
N SER A 48 14.98 -1.16 8.21
CA SER A 48 16.02 -1.43 7.22
C SER A 48 16.55 -0.19 6.49
N MET A 49 15.78 0.90 6.48
CA MET A 49 16.16 2.21 5.95
C MET A 49 15.25 3.30 6.54
N PRO A 50 15.61 4.60 6.48
CA PRO A 50 14.79 5.67 7.03
C PRO A 50 13.37 5.75 6.47
N ASP A 51 13.17 5.29 5.23
CA ASP A 51 11.85 5.28 4.60
C ASP A 51 10.93 4.16 5.06
N ALA A 52 11.51 3.02 5.45
CA ALA A 52 10.77 1.91 6.03
C ALA A 52 10.43 2.17 7.50
N SER A 53 9.42 1.51 8.04
CA SER A 53 9.14 1.45 9.48
C SER A 53 9.07 -0.01 9.96
N PRO A 54 9.35 -0.27 11.26
CA PRO A 54 9.19 -1.61 11.83
C PRO A 54 7.76 -2.12 11.68
N GLY A 55 7.58 -3.41 11.40
CA GLY A 55 6.24 -4.01 11.27
C GLY A 55 5.35 -3.77 12.50
N LYS A 56 5.92 -3.86 13.71
CA LYS A 56 5.19 -3.54 14.95
C LYS A 56 4.80 -2.07 15.05
N TRP A 57 5.56 -1.16 14.42
CA TRP A 57 5.22 0.26 14.36
C TRP A 57 4.02 0.49 13.45
N HIS A 58 3.91 -0.17 12.29
CA HIS A 58 2.70 -0.10 11.44
C HIS A 58 1.45 -0.52 12.21
N LEU A 59 1.53 -1.67 12.90
CA LEU A 59 0.43 -2.24 13.68
C LEU A 59 -0.05 -1.31 14.80
N ALA A 60 0.88 -0.66 15.49
CA ALA A 60 0.56 0.30 16.54
C ALA A 60 0.08 1.63 15.96
N HIS A 61 0.67 2.11 14.87
CA HIS A 61 0.33 3.38 14.24
C HIS A 61 -1.10 3.42 13.70
N THR A 62 -1.54 2.37 13.00
CA THR A 62 -2.93 2.31 12.51
C THR A 62 -3.93 2.23 13.66
N THR A 63 -3.52 1.67 14.79
CA THR A 63 -4.33 1.62 16.02
C THR A 63 -4.39 2.98 16.71
N TRP A 64 -3.25 3.67 16.78
CA TRP A 64 -3.14 5.04 17.26
C TRP A 64 -4.03 6.01 16.48
N PHE A 65 -4.21 5.79 15.16
CA PHE A 65 -5.14 6.58 14.36
C PHE A 65 -6.56 6.49 14.92
N PHE A 66 -7.10 5.28 15.15
CA PHE A 66 -8.44 5.12 15.71
C PHE A 66 -8.57 5.68 17.13
N GLU A 67 -7.55 5.52 17.97
CA GLU A 67 -7.56 6.14 19.31
C GLU A 67 -7.62 7.68 19.23
N THR A 68 -6.69 8.27 18.48
CA THR A 68 -6.43 9.72 18.49
C THR A 68 -7.42 10.52 17.64
N MET A 69 -7.89 9.93 16.52
CA MET A 69 -8.75 10.64 15.55
C MET A 69 -10.23 10.33 15.76
N LEU A 70 -10.57 9.16 16.29
CA LEU A 70 -11.95 8.69 16.43
C LEU A 70 -12.38 8.64 17.90
N LEU A 71 -11.74 7.79 18.71
CA LEU A 71 -12.20 7.49 20.07
C LEU A 71 -12.08 8.71 21.01
N GLU A 72 -10.95 9.41 21.00
CA GLU A 72 -10.72 10.57 21.86
C GLU A 72 -11.60 11.78 21.49
N PRO A 73 -11.49 12.39 20.29
CA PRO A 73 -12.14 13.67 19.99
C PRO A 73 -13.64 13.54 19.69
N LEU A 74 -14.08 12.41 19.13
CA LEU A 74 -15.47 12.26 18.68
C LEU A 74 -16.33 11.46 19.66
N LEU A 75 -15.71 10.53 20.41
CA LEU A 75 -16.41 9.65 21.35
C LEU A 75 -16.05 9.91 22.82
N GLY A 76 -15.13 10.84 23.09
CA GLY A 76 -14.77 11.25 24.45
C GLY A 76 -14.09 10.16 25.28
N GLN A 77 -13.57 9.11 24.64
CA GLN A 77 -12.89 8.01 25.33
C GLN A 77 -11.41 8.36 25.53
N ALA A 78 -10.93 8.34 26.78
CA ALA A 78 -9.54 8.67 27.09
C ALA A 78 -8.55 7.63 26.54
N ALA A 79 -7.35 8.12 26.19
CA ALA A 79 -6.21 7.30 25.78
C ALA A 79 -5.90 6.18 26.78
N ILE A 80 -5.62 4.99 26.26
CA ILE A 80 -5.39 3.78 27.05
C ILE A 80 -3.94 3.59 27.45
N ARG A 81 -3.01 4.18 26.68
CA ARG A 81 -1.57 4.12 26.94
C ARG A 81 -0.97 5.52 26.91
N PRO A 82 -0.93 6.22 28.06
CA PRO A 82 -0.32 7.55 28.14
C PRO A 82 1.11 7.56 27.58
N GLY A 83 1.41 8.55 26.72
CA GLY A 83 2.72 8.70 26.08
C GLY A 83 2.92 7.89 24.79
N TRP A 84 2.03 6.97 24.44
CA TRP A 84 2.17 6.22 23.18
C TRP A 84 1.89 7.06 21.95
N SER A 85 1.10 8.13 22.06
CA SER A 85 0.89 9.09 20.97
C SER A 85 2.23 9.67 20.45
N PHE A 86 3.19 9.96 21.33
CA PHE A 86 4.53 10.39 20.93
C PHE A 86 5.27 9.35 20.07
N LEU A 87 5.07 8.05 20.32
CA LEU A 87 5.76 6.97 19.62
C LEU A 87 5.17 6.71 18.22
N TYR A 88 3.86 6.91 18.09
CA TYR A 88 3.10 6.48 16.92
C TYR A 88 2.52 7.63 16.10
N ASN A 89 2.63 8.89 16.54
CA ASN A 89 2.39 10.02 15.65
C ASN A 89 3.36 9.97 14.45
N SER A 90 2.82 9.89 13.24
CA SER A 90 3.61 9.77 12.01
C SER A 90 4.29 11.11 11.64
N TYR A 91 3.48 12.16 11.49
CA TYR A 91 3.88 13.48 11.00
C TYR A 91 2.88 14.59 11.34
N TYR A 92 1.88 14.32 12.18
CA TYR A 92 0.86 15.32 12.48
C TYR A 92 1.35 16.26 13.59
N GLU A 93 1.96 17.37 13.20
CA GLU A 93 2.49 18.39 14.13
C GLU A 93 1.41 18.96 15.07
N ALA A 94 0.15 18.99 14.62
CA ALA A 94 -0.99 19.40 15.43
C ALA A 94 -1.24 18.50 16.66
N PHE A 95 -0.84 17.22 16.60
CA PHE A 95 -0.95 16.27 17.72
C PHE A 95 0.32 16.23 18.59
N GLY A 96 1.26 17.15 18.38
CA GLY A 96 2.44 17.34 19.20
C GLY A 96 3.71 16.68 18.67
N SER A 97 4.73 16.62 19.53
CA SER A 97 6.03 16.04 19.18
C SER A 97 5.92 14.54 18.90
N ARG A 98 6.92 14.02 18.17
CA ARG A 98 6.98 12.62 17.75
C ARG A 98 8.37 12.05 17.87
N HIS A 99 8.44 10.73 18.05
CA HIS A 99 9.69 10.00 17.92
C HIS A 99 10.25 10.12 16.50
N PRO A 100 11.55 10.43 16.31
CA PRO A 100 12.12 10.64 14.98
C PRO A 100 11.94 9.43 14.05
N ARG A 101 11.39 9.65 12.85
CA ARG A 101 11.14 8.60 11.84
C ARG A 101 12.35 7.69 11.58
N PRO A 102 13.59 8.19 11.40
CA PRO A 102 14.76 7.33 11.13
C PRO A 102 15.20 6.47 12.32
N GLN A 103 14.59 6.66 13.50
CA GLN A 103 14.95 5.99 14.74
C GLN A 103 13.84 5.06 15.25
N ARG A 104 12.78 4.81 14.46
CA ARG A 104 11.67 3.92 14.86
C ARG A 104 12.17 2.50 15.16
N GLY A 105 13.15 2.01 14.40
CA GLY A 105 13.78 0.69 14.62
C GLY A 105 14.61 0.56 15.89
N LEU A 106 14.87 1.65 16.61
CA LEU A 106 15.57 1.63 17.90
C LEU A 106 14.63 1.37 19.09
N LEU A 107 13.31 1.42 18.87
CA LEU A 107 12.31 1.24 19.91
C LEU A 107 12.08 -0.24 20.22
N THR A 108 12.88 -0.80 21.14
CA THR A 108 12.67 -2.18 21.62
C THR A 108 11.40 -2.35 22.47
N ARG A 109 10.88 -1.25 23.03
CA ARG A 109 9.58 -1.18 23.70
C ARG A 109 8.68 -0.14 23.04
N PRO A 110 7.35 -0.33 23.04
CA PRO A 110 6.61 -1.52 23.48
C PRO A 110 6.94 -2.80 22.71
N SER A 111 6.73 -3.96 23.36
CA SER A 111 6.93 -5.27 22.73
C SER A 111 5.84 -5.54 21.70
N LEU A 112 6.04 -6.52 20.80
CA LEU A 112 4.98 -6.94 19.88
C LEU A 112 3.71 -7.36 20.63
N ALA A 113 3.84 -8.10 21.73
CA ALA A 113 2.71 -8.51 22.56
C ALA A 113 1.95 -7.31 23.13
N ASP A 114 2.64 -6.26 23.58
CA ASP A 114 2.01 -5.02 24.05
C ASP A 114 1.24 -4.32 22.92
N VAL A 115 1.81 -4.31 21.71
CA VAL A 115 1.16 -3.72 20.52
C VAL A 115 -0.07 -4.52 20.11
N LEU A 116 -0.03 -5.85 20.15
CA LEU A 116 -1.18 -6.69 19.85
C LEU A 116 -2.28 -6.54 20.91
N ALA A 117 -1.93 -6.42 22.18
CA ALA A 117 -2.90 -6.12 23.24
C ALA A 117 -3.53 -4.73 23.06
N TYR A 118 -2.73 -3.73 22.68
CA TYR A 118 -3.22 -2.40 22.33
C TYR A 118 -4.21 -2.43 21.15
N ARG A 119 -3.90 -3.20 20.09
CA ARG A 119 -4.84 -3.45 18.98
C ARG A 119 -6.16 -4.02 19.47
N GLN A 120 -6.12 -5.11 20.22
CA GLN A 120 -7.33 -5.79 20.71
C GLN A 120 -8.22 -4.87 21.55
N GLU A 121 -7.62 -4.02 22.40
CA GLU A 121 -8.38 -3.10 23.24
C GLU A 121 -9.06 -2.00 22.42
N ILE A 122 -8.36 -1.40 21.44
CA ILE A 122 -8.96 -0.40 20.55
C ILE A 122 -10.01 -1.04 19.64
N ASP A 123 -9.76 -2.25 19.13
CA ASP A 123 -10.72 -2.99 18.31
C ASP A 123 -12.03 -3.24 19.09
N ALA A 124 -11.93 -3.64 20.36
CA ALA A 124 -13.09 -3.83 21.23
C ALA A 124 -13.90 -2.52 21.39
N ARG A 125 -13.23 -1.40 21.67
CA ARG A 125 -13.89 -0.09 21.88
C ARG A 125 -14.60 0.42 20.63
N VAL A 126 -13.99 0.26 19.45
CA VAL A 126 -14.60 0.65 18.18
C VAL A 126 -15.81 -0.24 17.86
N LEU A 127 -15.70 -1.55 18.10
CA LEU A 127 -16.80 -2.49 17.85
C LEU A 127 -17.96 -2.31 18.84
N ASP A 128 -17.68 -2.04 20.12
CA ASP A 128 -18.70 -1.71 21.12
C ASP A 128 -19.45 -0.44 20.73
N TRP A 129 -18.72 0.60 20.28
CA TRP A 129 -19.34 1.84 19.77
C TRP A 129 -20.25 1.58 18.55
N LEU A 130 -19.80 0.76 17.59
CA LEU A 130 -20.62 0.40 16.44
C LEU A 130 -21.87 -0.40 16.85
N ALA A 131 -21.75 -1.33 17.80
CA ALA A 131 -22.89 -2.09 18.32
C ALA A 131 -23.91 -1.19 19.04
N ASP A 132 -23.43 -0.20 19.80
CA ASP A 132 -24.30 0.78 20.47
C ASP A 132 -25.11 1.60 19.45
N ILE A 133 -24.51 2.02 18.33
CA ILE A 133 -25.24 2.73 17.26
C ILE A 133 -26.31 1.82 16.65
N GLU A 134 -26.00 0.57 16.32
CA GLU A 134 -26.94 -0.37 15.70
C GLU A 134 -28.20 -0.63 16.58
N LEU A 135 -28.02 -0.72 17.89
CA LEU A 135 -29.13 -0.89 18.85
C LEU A 135 -30.05 0.34 18.95
N THR A 136 -29.53 1.54 18.65
CA THR A 136 -30.34 2.77 18.63
C THR A 136 -31.16 2.92 17.35
N GLU A 137 -30.69 2.38 16.21
CA GLU A 137 -31.43 2.39 14.94
C GLU A 137 -32.61 1.39 14.93
N THR A 138 -32.54 0.33 15.73
CA THR A 138 -33.52 -0.78 15.76
C THR A 138 -34.64 -0.65 16.81
N GLY A 139 -34.75 0.48 17.53
CA GLY A 139 -35.97 0.83 18.26
C GLY A 139 -35.89 0.96 19.79
N ARG A 140 -34.82 1.57 20.33
CA ARG A 140 -34.85 2.09 21.72
C ARG A 140 -34.43 3.56 21.77
N GLU A 141 -35.28 4.38 22.37
CA GLU A 141 -34.99 5.79 22.63
C GLU A 141 -33.79 5.88 23.59
N HIS A 142 -32.63 6.31 23.08
CA HIS A 142 -31.51 6.75 23.90
C HIS A 142 -31.49 8.30 23.94
N PRO A 143 -30.98 8.96 25.00
CA PRO A 143 -31.09 10.40 25.21
C PRO A 143 -30.28 11.26 24.21
N HIS A 144 -29.53 10.63 23.31
CA HIS A 144 -28.72 11.29 22.27
C HIS A 144 -29.42 11.18 20.90
N ARG A 145 -30.69 11.58 20.86
CA ARG A 145 -31.56 11.55 19.68
C ARG A 145 -31.22 12.64 18.65
N ASP A 146 -30.28 13.54 18.96
CA ASP A 146 -29.67 14.39 17.97
C ASP A 146 -28.67 13.57 17.16
N ARG A 147 -29.06 13.23 15.93
CA ARG A 147 -28.13 12.85 14.85
C ARG A 147 -27.22 14.05 14.57
N ASP A 148 -26.30 14.31 15.49
CA ASP A 148 -25.38 15.43 15.41
C ASP A 148 -24.37 15.23 14.27
N SER A 149 -23.71 16.31 13.90
CA SER A 149 -22.58 16.28 12.97
C SER A 149 -21.46 15.35 13.43
N ARG A 150 -21.41 14.93 14.71
CA ARG A 150 -20.33 14.10 15.27
C ARG A 150 -20.50 12.63 14.94
N GLY A 151 -21.72 12.08 14.96
CA GLY A 151 -21.96 10.69 14.55
C GLY A 151 -21.59 10.43 13.08
N HIS A 152 -22.01 11.32 12.18
CA HIS A 152 -21.60 11.27 10.77
C HIS A 152 -20.10 11.50 10.59
N ALA A 153 -19.51 12.47 11.32
CA ALA A 153 -18.06 12.68 11.29
C ALA A 153 -17.29 11.46 11.80
N ALA A 154 -17.79 10.76 12.83
CA ALA A 154 -17.16 9.57 13.38
C ALA A 154 -17.17 8.41 12.38
N LEU A 155 -18.27 8.17 11.67
CA LEU A 155 -18.31 7.17 10.59
C LEU A 155 -17.39 7.55 9.42
N ALA A 156 -17.28 8.84 9.07
CA ALA A 156 -16.36 9.30 8.04
C ALA A 156 -14.88 9.13 8.45
N VAL A 157 -14.54 9.44 9.72
CA VAL A 157 -13.19 9.23 10.27
C VAL A 157 -12.88 7.75 10.44
N LEU A 158 -13.87 6.91 10.78
CA LEU A 158 -13.71 5.46 10.76
C LEU A 158 -13.32 4.97 9.37
N GLU A 159 -14.05 5.38 8.33
CA GLU A 159 -13.75 5.01 6.95
C GLU A 159 -12.35 5.52 6.54
N LEU A 160 -12.01 6.77 6.85
CA LEU A 160 -10.65 7.30 6.60
C LEU A 160 -9.57 6.46 7.32
N GLY A 161 -9.82 6.05 8.56
CA GLY A 161 -8.91 5.21 9.32
C GLY A 161 -8.73 3.81 8.73
N LEU A 162 -9.78 3.23 8.14
CA LEU A 162 -9.72 1.96 7.43
C LEU A 162 -8.88 2.07 6.16
N GLN A 163 -9.08 3.12 5.38
CA GLN A 163 -8.33 3.39 4.15
C GLN A 163 -6.86 3.69 4.46
N HIS A 164 -6.61 4.44 5.54
CA HIS A 164 -5.27 4.66 6.08
C HIS A 164 -4.59 3.35 6.53
N GLU A 165 -5.32 2.42 7.16
CA GLU A 165 -4.76 1.11 7.50
C GLU A 165 -4.44 0.28 6.26
N GLN A 166 -5.24 0.35 5.19
CA GLN A 166 -4.93 -0.31 3.92
C GLN A 166 -3.67 0.27 3.25
N GLN A 167 -3.42 1.58 3.34
CA GLN A 167 -2.12 2.15 2.95
C GLN A 167 -0.98 1.54 3.78
N HIS A 168 -1.16 1.43 5.10
CA HIS A 168 -0.16 0.81 5.97
C HIS A 168 0.00 -0.70 5.79
N GLN A 169 -1.00 -1.40 5.25
CA GLN A 169 -0.92 -2.81 4.87
C GLN A 169 -0.01 -3.00 3.65
N GLU A 170 -0.11 -2.13 2.65
CA GLU A 170 0.83 -2.13 1.53
C GLU A 170 2.25 -1.83 2.02
N LEU A 171 2.42 -0.76 2.80
CA LEU A 171 3.73 -0.38 3.34
C LEU A 171 4.35 -1.48 4.22
N LEU A 172 3.53 -2.17 5.02
CA LEU A 172 4.00 -3.29 5.83
C LEU A 172 4.63 -4.39 4.96
N VAL A 173 4.02 -4.70 3.82
CA VAL A 173 4.58 -5.69 2.88
C VAL A 173 5.87 -5.19 2.24
N THR A 174 5.92 -3.92 1.80
CA THR A 174 7.14 -3.36 1.17
C THR A 174 8.30 -3.28 2.16
N ASP A 175 8.03 -2.88 3.39
CA ASP A 175 9.04 -2.68 4.43
C ASP A 175 9.60 -4.01 4.92
N LEU A 176 8.73 -5.00 5.14
CA LEU A 176 9.14 -6.37 5.44
C LEU A 176 9.93 -6.98 4.28
N LYS A 177 9.46 -6.81 3.04
CA LYS A 177 10.20 -7.30 1.86
C LYS A 177 11.60 -6.71 1.83
N HIS A 178 11.75 -5.40 2.02
CA HIS A 178 13.06 -4.76 2.02
C HIS A 178 13.95 -5.29 3.15
N LEU A 179 13.44 -5.35 4.39
CA LEU A 179 14.17 -5.88 5.54
C LEU A 179 14.65 -7.32 5.33
N LEU A 180 13.75 -8.21 4.90
CA LEU A 180 14.07 -9.61 4.67
C LEU A 180 15.03 -9.76 3.48
N SER A 181 14.89 -8.90 2.47
CA SER A 181 15.77 -8.92 1.30
C SER A 181 17.21 -8.54 1.64
N ILE A 182 17.53 -7.87 2.74
CA ILE A 182 18.92 -7.51 3.07
C ILE A 182 19.61 -8.55 3.97
N ASN A 183 18.86 -9.51 4.52
CA ASN A 183 19.40 -10.56 5.38
C ASN A 183 20.07 -11.68 4.56
N PRO A 184 21.37 -11.96 4.71
CA PRO A 184 22.07 -12.97 3.92
C PRO A 184 21.55 -14.41 4.11
N LEU A 185 21.08 -14.76 5.32
CA LEU A 185 20.51 -16.09 5.58
C LEU A 185 19.18 -16.27 4.83
N ILE A 186 18.36 -15.22 4.82
CA ILE A 186 17.08 -15.22 4.11
C ILE A 186 17.31 -15.25 2.59
N ARG A 187 18.30 -14.50 2.08
CA ARG A 187 18.71 -14.56 0.66
C ARG A 187 19.16 -15.95 0.22
N SER A 188 19.71 -16.77 1.12
CA SER A 188 20.11 -18.16 0.85
C SER A 188 18.96 -19.18 1.03
N GLY A 189 17.72 -18.71 1.22
CA GLY A 189 16.53 -19.56 1.31
C GLY A 189 16.08 -19.90 2.73
N HIS A 190 16.77 -19.42 3.78
CA HIS A 190 16.33 -19.56 5.16
C HIS A 190 15.27 -18.51 5.51
N LEU A 191 14.10 -18.62 4.86
CA LEU A 191 13.00 -17.67 5.04
C LEU A 191 12.34 -17.86 6.42
N PRO A 192 11.70 -16.83 7.00
CA PRO A 192 10.74 -17.05 8.08
C PRO A 192 9.54 -17.89 7.59
N GLY A 193 8.59 -18.21 8.48
CA GLY A 193 7.32 -18.86 8.11
C GLY A 193 6.42 -17.99 7.23
N TRP A 194 6.81 -16.73 7.00
CA TRP A 194 6.05 -15.72 6.28
C TRP A 194 5.63 -16.16 4.89
N ARG A 195 4.30 -16.23 4.69
CA ARG A 195 3.66 -16.52 3.40
C ARG A 195 4.22 -17.76 2.71
N ARG A 196 4.74 -18.74 3.47
CA ARG A 196 5.14 -20.03 2.93
C ARG A 196 3.92 -20.77 2.41
N GLN A 197 3.86 -20.99 1.10
CA GLN A 197 2.85 -21.86 0.50
C GLN A 197 3.16 -23.32 0.89
N PRO A 198 2.23 -24.07 1.49
CA PRO A 198 2.41 -25.50 1.68
C PRO A 198 2.44 -26.19 0.31
N GLY A 199 3.59 -26.75 -0.09
CA GLY A 199 3.66 -27.77 -1.14
C GLY A 199 4.28 -27.41 -2.50
N ASN A 200 4.79 -26.20 -2.74
CA ASN A 200 5.33 -25.84 -4.07
C ASN A 200 6.85 -26.07 -4.18
N ALA A 201 7.25 -27.34 -4.31
CA ALA A 201 8.61 -27.75 -4.69
C ALA A 201 8.85 -27.73 -6.22
N GLY A 202 7.98 -27.10 -7.01
CA GLY A 202 8.20 -26.94 -8.44
C GLY A 202 7.14 -26.07 -9.11
N GLY A 203 7.58 -24.95 -9.70
CA GLY A 203 6.92 -24.28 -10.82
C GLY A 203 5.63 -23.51 -10.54
N ALA A 204 5.70 -22.20 -10.83
CA ALA A 204 4.58 -21.26 -11.05
C ALA A 204 3.64 -20.96 -9.87
N ARG A 205 3.42 -19.66 -9.65
CA ARG A 205 2.67 -19.08 -8.53
C ARG A 205 1.19 -18.87 -8.84
N ALA A 206 0.38 -18.87 -7.78
CA ALA A 206 -1.06 -18.60 -7.81
C ALA A 206 -1.46 -17.10 -7.74
N ASN A 207 -0.49 -16.17 -7.64
CA ASN A 207 -0.75 -14.72 -7.60
C ASN A 207 -0.07 -13.91 -8.72
N ASP A 208 0.79 -14.54 -9.51
CA ASP A 208 1.07 -14.05 -10.85
C ASP A 208 -0.04 -14.65 -11.71
N ARG A 209 -1.19 -13.96 -11.84
CA ARG A 209 -2.04 -14.24 -13.02
C ARG A 209 -1.09 -14.08 -14.18
N ALA A 210 -0.73 -15.18 -14.85
CA ALA A 210 0.10 -15.13 -16.03
C ALA A 210 -0.55 -14.09 -16.95
N VAL A 211 0.07 -12.91 -17.04
CA VAL A 211 -0.37 -11.90 -17.97
C VAL A 211 -0.11 -12.57 -19.31
N GLU A 212 -1.17 -12.98 -20.01
CA GLU A 212 -1.02 -13.69 -21.26
C GLU A 212 -0.09 -12.87 -22.15
N ARG A 213 1.00 -13.50 -22.59
CA ARG A 213 2.02 -12.84 -23.41
C ARG A 213 1.39 -12.44 -24.73
N HIS A 214 1.01 -11.17 -24.84
CA HIS A 214 0.66 -10.55 -26.11
C HIS A 214 1.67 -9.44 -26.43
N PRO A 215 1.95 -9.21 -27.73
CA PRO A 215 2.66 -8.02 -28.17
C PRO A 215 2.02 -6.78 -27.53
N THR A 216 2.82 -5.78 -27.17
CA THR A 216 2.27 -4.53 -26.65
C THR A 216 1.34 -3.92 -27.70
N HIS A 217 0.09 -3.69 -27.34
CA HIS A 217 -0.83 -2.92 -28.17
C HIS A 217 -0.96 -1.52 -27.60
N TRP A 218 -1.05 -0.54 -28.49
CA TRP A 218 -1.25 0.85 -28.12
C TRP A 218 -2.73 1.17 -28.19
N LEU A 219 -3.29 1.58 -27.04
CA LEU A 219 -4.63 2.13 -26.96
C LEU A 219 -4.54 3.58 -27.44
N GLU A 220 -5.08 3.83 -28.62
CA GLU A 220 -5.03 5.11 -29.30
C GLU A 220 -6.19 6.02 -28.87
N PHE A 221 -5.90 7.27 -28.52
CA PHE A 221 -6.88 8.30 -28.17
C PHE A 221 -6.76 9.50 -29.12
N PRO A 222 -7.08 9.34 -30.42
CA PRO A 222 -6.89 10.38 -31.43
C PRO A 222 -7.80 11.60 -31.23
N ASP A 223 -8.97 11.38 -30.61
CA ASP A 223 -9.98 12.42 -30.36
C ASP A 223 -9.90 12.98 -28.93
N ALA A 224 -8.78 12.79 -28.24
CA ALA A 224 -8.55 13.39 -26.92
C ALA A 224 -8.69 14.93 -26.99
N GLY A 225 -9.33 15.49 -25.98
CA GLY A 225 -9.64 16.91 -25.89
C GLY A 225 -9.95 17.31 -24.45
N PRO A 226 -11.03 18.06 -24.17
CA PRO A 226 -11.43 18.33 -22.81
C PRO A 226 -11.96 17.05 -22.14
N VAL A 227 -11.29 16.59 -21.09
CA VAL A 227 -11.69 15.41 -20.30
C VAL A 227 -11.83 15.78 -18.84
N THR A 228 -12.70 15.06 -18.14
CA THR A 228 -12.94 15.27 -16.71
C THR A 228 -12.16 14.25 -15.89
N VAL A 229 -11.31 14.73 -14.98
CA VAL A 229 -10.47 13.93 -14.07
C VAL A 229 -10.79 14.24 -12.61
N GLY A 230 -10.42 13.33 -11.70
CA GLY A 230 -10.69 13.40 -10.28
C GLY A 230 -11.98 12.68 -9.84
N ALA A 231 -12.08 12.46 -8.53
CA ALA A 231 -13.19 11.76 -7.90
C ALA A 231 -14.45 12.65 -7.79
N GLY A 232 -15.62 12.02 -8.00
CA GLY A 232 -16.92 12.67 -7.80
C GLY A 232 -17.29 12.84 -6.32
N GLU A 233 -18.51 13.30 -6.07
CA GLU A 233 -19.02 13.58 -4.71
C GLU A 233 -19.40 12.32 -3.92
N SER A 234 -19.66 11.20 -4.59
CA SER A 234 -20.09 9.94 -3.97
C SER A 234 -18.93 9.01 -3.66
N GLY A 235 -19.03 8.27 -2.56
CA GLY A 235 -18.04 7.28 -2.16
C GLY A 235 -16.83 7.90 -1.43
N PHE A 236 -15.96 7.02 -0.93
CA PHE A 236 -14.69 7.43 -0.36
C PHE A 236 -13.71 7.79 -1.47
N ALA A 237 -12.98 8.88 -1.27
CA ALA A 237 -11.81 9.28 -2.02
C ALA A 237 -10.95 10.11 -1.07
N PHE A 238 -9.63 10.04 -1.20
CA PHE A 238 -8.76 10.97 -0.48
C PHE A 238 -9.00 12.40 -0.98
N ASP A 239 -8.65 13.38 -0.14
CA ASP A 239 -8.86 14.79 -0.44
C ASP A 239 -8.09 15.24 -1.70
N ASN A 240 -6.89 14.69 -1.91
CA ASN A 240 -6.05 14.95 -3.10
C ASN A 240 -6.64 14.45 -4.43
N GLU A 241 -7.65 13.58 -4.40
CA GLU A 241 -8.37 13.12 -5.59
C GLU A 241 -9.52 14.07 -5.98
N ARG A 242 -9.77 15.10 -5.16
CA ARG A 242 -10.85 16.09 -5.32
C ARG A 242 -10.28 17.51 -5.43
N PRO A 243 -11.02 18.45 -6.05
CA PRO A 243 -12.30 18.28 -6.74
C PRO A 243 -12.13 17.70 -8.16
N GLN A 244 -13.22 17.14 -8.68
CA GLN A 244 -13.30 16.82 -10.10
C GLN A 244 -13.20 18.10 -10.95
N HIS A 245 -12.36 18.07 -12.00
CA HIS A 245 -12.12 19.22 -12.85
C HIS A 245 -11.80 18.81 -14.30
N THR A 246 -11.82 19.78 -15.22
CA THR A 246 -11.55 19.53 -16.65
C THR A 246 -10.11 19.85 -17.00
N VAL A 247 -9.46 18.93 -17.69
CA VAL A 247 -8.11 19.08 -18.26
C VAL A 247 -8.16 18.88 -19.77
N TRP A 248 -7.26 19.54 -20.50
CA TRP A 248 -7.15 19.39 -21.94
C TRP A 248 -6.05 18.39 -22.29
N LEU A 249 -6.42 17.28 -22.92
CA LEU A 249 -5.47 16.27 -23.42
C LEU A 249 -5.26 16.43 -24.92
N HIS A 250 -4.02 16.33 -25.36
CA HIS A 250 -3.69 16.16 -26.77
C HIS A 250 -3.84 14.69 -27.17
N PRO A 251 -3.97 14.37 -28.48
CA PRO A 251 -3.96 13.01 -28.97
C PRO A 251 -2.73 12.24 -28.45
N PHE A 252 -2.97 11.06 -27.88
CA PHE A 252 -1.92 10.22 -27.28
C PHE A 252 -2.25 8.74 -27.44
N ALA A 253 -1.29 7.89 -27.11
CA ALA A 253 -1.49 6.47 -26.97
C ALA A 253 -0.85 5.96 -25.68
N ILE A 254 -1.41 4.90 -25.09
CA ILE A 254 -0.84 4.22 -23.92
C ILE A 254 -0.82 2.71 -24.15
N ALA A 255 0.22 2.05 -23.65
CA ALA A 255 0.33 0.59 -23.73
C ALA A 255 -0.79 -0.09 -22.94
N ASP A 256 -1.37 -1.15 -23.50
CA ASP A 256 -2.42 -1.97 -22.88
C ASP A 256 -1.91 -2.89 -21.75
N ARG A 257 -0.59 -2.99 -21.61
CA ARG A 257 0.07 -3.70 -20.53
C ARG A 257 1.32 -2.95 -20.03
N PRO A 258 1.72 -3.15 -18.77
CA PRO A 258 3.00 -2.66 -18.28
C PRO A 258 4.18 -3.32 -19.01
N VAL A 259 5.33 -2.66 -18.92
CA VAL A 259 6.62 -3.16 -19.42
C VAL A 259 6.96 -4.48 -18.71
N SER A 260 7.39 -5.48 -19.47
CA SER A 260 7.77 -6.78 -18.93
C SER A 260 9.23 -6.80 -18.46
N THR A 261 9.55 -7.81 -17.65
CA THR A 261 10.91 -8.10 -17.20
C THR A 261 11.86 -8.35 -18.38
N ALA A 262 11.41 -9.07 -19.42
CA ALA A 262 12.21 -9.31 -20.62
C ALA A 262 12.50 -8.03 -21.42
N GLU A 263 11.51 -7.16 -21.54
CA GLU A 263 11.67 -5.86 -22.21
C GLU A 263 12.67 -4.97 -21.46
N PHE A 264 12.59 -4.94 -20.13
CA PHE A 264 13.54 -4.18 -19.31
C PHE A 264 14.96 -4.79 -19.31
N LEU A 265 15.08 -6.12 -19.39
CA LEU A 265 16.38 -6.78 -19.59
C LEU A 265 17.05 -6.34 -20.89
N ALA A 266 16.29 -6.19 -21.99
CA ALA A 266 16.85 -5.68 -23.24
C ALA A 266 17.43 -4.25 -23.09
N PHE A 267 16.83 -3.40 -22.26
CA PHE A 267 17.38 -2.10 -21.90
C PHE A 267 18.69 -2.23 -21.11
N ILE A 268 18.77 -3.13 -20.12
CA ILE A 268 20.00 -3.40 -19.37
C ILE A 268 21.13 -3.91 -20.29
N ASP A 269 20.81 -4.86 -21.17
CA ASP A 269 21.75 -5.48 -22.09
C ASP A 269 22.29 -4.47 -23.11
N ALA A 270 21.44 -3.57 -23.60
CA ALA A 270 21.82 -2.44 -24.46
C ALA A 270 22.69 -1.39 -23.74
N GLY A 271 22.96 -1.55 -22.44
CA GLY A 271 23.77 -0.63 -21.66
C GLY A 271 23.00 0.52 -21.05
N GLY A 272 21.71 0.34 -20.77
CA GLY A 272 20.84 1.35 -20.17
C GLY A 272 21.39 2.00 -18.90
N TYR A 273 22.01 1.22 -18.00
CA TYR A 273 22.66 1.73 -16.78
C TYR A 273 24.11 2.20 -16.99
N ARG A 274 24.65 2.09 -18.21
CA ARG A 274 26.03 2.45 -18.57
C ARG A 274 26.11 3.64 -19.52
N SER A 275 24.97 4.12 -20.03
CA SER A 275 24.89 5.32 -20.86
C SER A 275 24.04 6.40 -20.19
N PRO A 276 24.53 7.65 -20.09
CA PRO A 276 23.75 8.78 -19.60
C PRO A 276 22.67 9.25 -20.59
N ASP A 277 22.72 8.81 -21.86
CA ASP A 277 21.91 9.37 -22.95
C ASP A 277 20.39 9.28 -22.70
N TRP A 278 19.98 8.29 -21.91
CA TRP A 278 18.58 8.01 -21.61
C TRP A 278 18.09 8.66 -20.32
N TRP A 279 18.98 9.24 -19.52
CA TRP A 279 18.65 9.62 -18.15
C TRP A 279 18.43 11.12 -18.00
N LEU A 280 17.47 11.49 -17.15
CA LEU A 280 17.48 12.80 -16.51
C LEU A 280 18.77 12.98 -15.71
N SER A 281 19.26 14.22 -15.62
CA SER A 281 20.52 14.54 -14.93
C SER A 281 20.56 14.01 -13.50
N ASP A 282 19.52 14.25 -12.71
CA ASP A 282 19.44 13.78 -11.32
C ASP A 282 19.38 12.25 -11.23
N GLY A 283 18.69 11.61 -12.19
CA GLY A 283 18.64 10.16 -12.31
C GLY A 283 20.01 9.55 -12.60
N TRP A 284 20.76 10.13 -13.55
CA TRP A 284 22.11 9.68 -13.86
C TRP A 284 23.07 9.86 -12.68
N ALA A 285 22.98 11.00 -11.99
CA ALA A 285 23.75 11.25 -10.78
C ALA A 285 23.46 10.18 -9.71
N GLN A 286 22.20 9.79 -9.53
CA GLN A 286 21.80 8.76 -8.57
C GLN A 286 22.28 7.36 -8.98
N VAL A 287 22.17 6.99 -10.27
CA VAL A 287 22.73 5.74 -10.82
C VAL A 287 24.22 5.62 -10.52
N CYS A 288 24.97 6.70 -10.75
CA CYS A 288 26.41 6.74 -10.49
C CYS A 288 26.73 6.69 -8.99
N GLN A 289 26.02 7.44 -8.16
CA GLN A 289 26.25 7.50 -6.72
C GLN A 289 25.94 6.18 -6.01
N GLN A 290 24.86 5.50 -6.42
CA GLN A 290 24.39 4.27 -5.79
C GLN A 290 24.79 3.01 -6.56
N HIS A 291 25.52 3.15 -7.67
CA HIS A 291 25.99 2.08 -8.53
C HIS A 291 24.87 1.14 -9.02
N TRP A 292 23.74 1.71 -9.43
CA TRP A 292 22.61 0.94 -9.94
C TRP A 292 22.98 0.22 -11.24
N GLN A 293 22.60 -1.05 -11.35
CA GLN A 293 22.85 -1.91 -12.52
C GLN A 293 21.62 -2.71 -12.96
N ALA A 294 20.59 -2.72 -12.13
CA ALA A 294 19.34 -3.44 -12.33
C ALA A 294 18.30 -2.91 -11.33
N PRO A 295 17.01 -3.23 -11.52
CA PRO A 295 15.94 -2.92 -10.57
C PRO A 295 16.24 -3.44 -9.17
N LEU A 296 15.63 -2.82 -8.15
CA LEU A 296 15.80 -3.25 -6.77
C LEU A 296 15.41 -4.73 -6.60
N TYR A 297 16.18 -5.45 -5.78
CA TYR A 297 16.07 -6.89 -5.51
C TYR A 297 16.59 -7.83 -6.59
N TRP A 298 17.02 -7.33 -7.75
CA TRP A 298 17.62 -8.17 -8.78
C TRP A 298 19.07 -8.50 -8.43
N GLN A 299 19.47 -9.75 -8.66
CA GLN A 299 20.82 -10.24 -8.43
C GLN A 299 21.22 -11.17 -9.56
N HIS A 300 22.44 -10.99 -10.06
CA HIS A 300 23.02 -11.90 -11.03
C HIS A 300 23.81 -12.99 -10.29
N GLN A 301 23.35 -14.24 -10.36
CA GLN A 301 23.92 -15.40 -9.66
C GLN A 301 23.93 -16.62 -10.59
N ASP A 302 25.00 -17.41 -10.53
CA ASP A 302 25.14 -18.67 -11.31
C ASP A 302 24.87 -18.54 -12.82
N GLY A 303 25.20 -17.38 -13.40
CA GLY A 303 25.02 -17.09 -14.83
C GLY A 303 23.59 -16.70 -15.22
N GLY A 304 22.70 -16.40 -14.26
CA GLY A 304 21.34 -15.94 -14.52
C GLY A 304 20.89 -14.85 -13.56
N TRP A 305 19.78 -14.19 -13.92
CA TRP A 305 19.15 -13.18 -13.08
C TRP A 305 18.09 -13.79 -12.15
N TRP A 306 18.15 -13.37 -10.90
CA TRP A 306 17.21 -13.71 -9.84
C TRP A 306 16.61 -12.43 -9.25
N ARG A 307 15.40 -12.54 -8.69
CA ARG A 307 14.77 -11.49 -7.88
C ARG A 307 14.44 -12.00 -6.49
N PHE A 308 14.52 -11.12 -5.50
CA PHE A 308 13.93 -11.37 -4.18
C PHE A 308 12.44 -10.93 -4.17
N GLY A 309 11.56 -11.88 -3.89
CA GLY A 309 10.11 -11.72 -3.67
C GLY A 309 9.74 -11.82 -2.19
N VAL A 310 8.46 -11.66 -1.87
CA VAL A 310 7.95 -11.83 -0.48
C VAL A 310 8.05 -13.28 0.01
N ASP A 311 8.14 -14.21 -0.92
CA ASP A 311 8.30 -15.66 -0.76
C ASP A 311 9.74 -16.13 -1.02
N GLY A 312 10.71 -15.20 -1.06
CA GLY A 312 12.15 -15.49 -1.15
C GLY A 312 12.77 -15.26 -2.52
N PRO A 313 13.95 -15.82 -2.80
CA PRO A 313 14.64 -15.68 -4.08
C PRO A 313 14.00 -16.57 -5.17
N HIS A 314 13.79 -16.02 -6.36
CA HIS A 314 13.28 -16.74 -7.53
C HIS A 314 14.03 -16.32 -8.80
N PRO A 315 14.12 -17.18 -9.82
CA PRO A 315 14.52 -16.75 -11.15
C PRO A 315 13.63 -15.61 -11.63
N LEU A 316 14.16 -14.73 -12.48
CA LEU A 316 13.31 -13.75 -13.15
C LEU A 316 12.27 -14.44 -14.01
N ASP A 317 11.02 -13.99 -13.87
CA ASP A 317 9.96 -14.33 -14.80
C ASP A 317 9.98 -13.28 -15.93
N PRO A 318 10.38 -13.65 -17.16
CA PRO A 318 10.50 -12.71 -18.27
C PRO A 318 9.17 -12.03 -18.64
N ASP A 319 8.04 -12.69 -18.37
CA ASP A 319 6.71 -12.22 -18.79
C ASP A 319 6.03 -11.37 -17.70
N ALA A 320 6.52 -11.40 -16.46
CA ALA A 320 6.00 -10.58 -15.38
C ALA A 320 6.29 -9.08 -15.60
N PRO A 321 5.38 -8.17 -15.19
CA PRO A 321 5.66 -6.73 -15.16
C PRO A 321 6.95 -6.43 -14.39
N VAL A 322 7.84 -5.64 -14.99
CA VAL A 322 9.02 -5.17 -14.26
C VAL A 322 8.57 -4.32 -13.07
N SER A 323 9.21 -4.51 -11.92
CA SER A 323 8.78 -3.93 -10.65
C SER A 323 9.97 -3.42 -9.85
N HIS A 324 9.70 -2.55 -8.88
CA HIS A 324 10.72 -1.92 -8.00
C HIS A 324 11.72 -1.07 -8.78
N LEU A 325 11.22 -0.39 -9.82
CA LEU A 325 11.91 0.70 -10.50
C LEU A 325 11.68 2.01 -9.75
N SER A 326 12.70 2.86 -9.72
CA SER A 326 12.54 4.28 -9.47
C SER A 326 11.82 4.96 -10.64
N PHE A 327 11.31 6.17 -10.40
CA PHE A 327 10.83 7.04 -11.47
C PHE A 327 11.89 7.25 -12.57
N TYR A 328 13.17 7.43 -12.19
CA TYR A 328 14.26 7.64 -13.14
C TYR A 328 14.48 6.44 -14.07
N GLU A 329 14.39 5.22 -13.54
CA GLU A 329 14.51 4.00 -14.35
C GLU A 329 13.36 3.86 -15.34
N ALA A 330 12.12 4.13 -14.89
CA ALA A 330 10.95 4.09 -15.76
C ALA A 330 11.02 5.14 -16.89
N ASP A 331 11.46 6.36 -16.54
CA ASP A 331 11.63 7.48 -17.45
C ASP A 331 12.76 7.24 -18.48
N ALA A 332 13.87 6.65 -18.03
CA ALA A 332 14.99 6.28 -18.91
C ALA A 332 14.62 5.14 -19.87
N TYR A 333 13.91 4.12 -19.37
CA TYR A 333 13.39 3.05 -20.22
C TYR A 333 12.42 3.59 -21.27
N ALA A 334 11.50 4.48 -20.90
CA ALA A 334 10.56 5.08 -21.84
C ALA A 334 11.28 5.82 -22.97
N ARG A 335 12.33 6.61 -22.67
CA ARG A 335 13.18 7.26 -23.69
C ARG A 335 13.89 6.26 -24.59
N PHE A 336 14.44 5.19 -24.01
CA PHE A 336 15.15 4.15 -24.75
C PHE A 336 14.28 3.51 -25.85
N VAL A 337 13.00 3.29 -25.56
CA VAL A 337 12.04 2.73 -26.54
C VAL A 337 11.36 3.79 -27.41
N GLY A 338 11.77 5.07 -27.32
CA GLY A 338 11.19 6.17 -28.10
C GLY A 338 9.77 6.58 -27.64
N ALA A 339 9.41 6.27 -26.40
CA ALA A 339 8.15 6.64 -25.78
C ALA A 339 8.36 7.66 -24.64
N ARG A 340 7.33 7.87 -23.81
CA ARG A 340 7.38 8.66 -22.58
C ARG A 340 6.45 8.04 -21.53
N LEU A 341 6.58 8.48 -20.28
CA LEU A 341 5.58 8.19 -19.26
C LEU A 341 4.28 8.97 -19.56
N PRO A 342 3.10 8.38 -19.30
CA PRO A 342 1.85 9.12 -19.35
C PRO A 342 1.80 10.14 -18.22
N THR A 343 1.10 11.26 -18.45
CA THR A 343 0.64 12.10 -17.34
C THR A 343 -0.43 11.36 -16.53
N GLU A 344 -0.66 11.74 -15.28
CA GLU A 344 -1.71 11.12 -14.46
C GLU A 344 -3.11 11.28 -15.10
N ALA A 345 -3.36 12.41 -15.77
CA ALA A 345 -4.62 12.67 -16.48
C ALA A 345 -4.83 11.77 -17.71
N GLU A 346 -3.77 11.50 -18.47
CA GLU A 346 -3.82 10.54 -19.59
C GLU A 346 -4.09 9.13 -19.09
N TRP A 347 -3.44 8.74 -17.99
CA TRP A 347 -3.65 7.44 -17.37
C TRP A 347 -5.07 7.30 -16.82
N GLU A 348 -5.57 8.28 -16.07
CA GLU A 348 -6.93 8.26 -15.52
C GLU A 348 -7.98 8.24 -16.64
N TYR A 349 -7.79 9.03 -17.70
CA TYR A 349 -8.69 9.02 -18.85
C TYR A 349 -8.71 7.65 -19.54
N ALA A 350 -7.54 7.05 -19.77
CA ALA A 350 -7.44 5.73 -20.38
C ALA A 350 -8.12 4.64 -19.53
N CYS A 351 -7.95 4.68 -18.20
CA CYS A 351 -8.60 3.73 -17.27
C CYS A 351 -10.13 3.86 -17.24
N ARG A 352 -10.69 5.04 -17.51
CA ARG A 352 -12.15 5.26 -17.55
C ARG A 352 -12.76 4.99 -18.93
N ALA A 353 -11.99 5.18 -20.00
CA ALA A 353 -12.46 5.05 -21.37
C ALA A 353 -12.44 3.59 -21.89
N GLY A 354 -11.73 2.70 -21.21
CA GLY A 354 -11.62 1.26 -21.51
C GLY A 354 -12.65 0.40 -20.80
#